data_AF-A0A662U7H2-F1
#
_entry.id   AF-A0A662U7H2-F1
#
_cell.length_a   1.000
_cell.length_b   1.000
_cell.length_c   1.000
_cell.angle_alpha   90.00
_cell.angle_beta   90.00
_cell.angle_gamma   90.00
#
_symmetry.space_group_name_H-M   'P 1'
#
loop_
_entity.id
_entity.type
_entity.pdbx_description
1 polymer ?
#
loop_
_entity_poly.entity_id
_entity_poly.type
_entity_poly.pdbx_seq_one_letter_code
_entity_poly.pdbx_strand_id
1 'polypeptide(L)'
;MVTRKFIVAIDRSTKVGVEVFAVIALSIDSQEKLIRYSDFFKHLRRLGRFSKIIYLPKMLRIIKQLVERRIIIGLKVFTRLNEAVELVHSRRANILACIVDNNTYNYYTTRGIKSSNYFKYIPLVILENELKKPSEELIDKVHRAGLTMVFLRTALNISDNIASYTRNLFEKQLREIPQIWNL
;
A
#
# COMPACT_ATOMS: atom_id res chain seq x y z
N MET A 1 -25.15 13.57 -0.60
CA MET A 1 -24.44 12.27 -0.51
C MET A 1 -22.96 12.51 -0.73
N VAL A 2 -22.10 12.11 0.20
CA VAL A 2 -20.64 12.17 -0.02
C VAL A 2 -20.28 11.12 -1.07
N THR A 3 -19.90 11.55 -2.27
CA THR A 3 -19.39 10.64 -3.29
C THR A 3 -18.03 10.15 -2.84
N ARG A 4 -17.89 8.83 -2.63
CA ARG A 4 -16.60 8.21 -2.37
C ARG A 4 -15.85 8.15 -3.70
N LYS A 5 -14.61 8.64 -3.72
CA LYS A 5 -13.88 8.97 -4.96
C LYS A 5 -12.66 8.10 -5.19
N PHE A 6 -12.16 7.44 -4.14
CA PHE A 6 -10.90 6.72 -4.22
C PHE A 6 -10.87 5.44 -3.40
N ILE A 7 -9.97 4.55 -3.81
CA ILE A 7 -9.47 3.47 -2.99
C ILE A 7 -8.13 3.88 -2.38
N VAL A 8 -7.77 3.26 -1.25
CA VAL A 8 -6.46 3.40 -0.63
C VAL A 8 -5.83 2.03 -0.48
N ALA A 9 -4.52 1.92 -0.71
CA ALA A 9 -3.74 0.75 -0.34
C ALA A 9 -2.64 1.16 0.64
N ILE A 10 -2.51 0.41 1.73
CA ILE A 10 -1.46 0.55 2.74
C ILE A 10 -0.66 -0.75 2.75
N ASP A 11 0.65 -0.63 2.60
CA ASP A 11 1.54 -1.78 2.77
C ASP A 11 2.79 -1.41 3.56
N ARG A 12 3.41 -2.42 4.17
CA ARG A 12 4.53 -2.31 5.07
C ARG A 12 5.71 -3.14 4.60
N SER A 13 6.87 -2.51 4.57
CA SER A 13 8.15 -3.19 4.39
C SER A 13 8.98 -3.04 5.66
N THR A 14 9.39 -4.16 6.22
CA THR A 14 10.19 -4.22 7.45
C THR A 14 11.46 -5.03 7.20
N LYS A 15 12.58 -4.55 7.72
CA LYS A 15 13.85 -5.29 7.85
C LYS A 15 14.56 -4.78 9.11
N VAL A 16 15.54 -5.52 9.63
CA VAL A 16 16.28 -5.17 10.86
C VAL A 16 16.59 -3.67 10.93
N GLY A 17 16.03 -2.99 11.92
CA GLY A 17 16.22 -1.56 12.20
C GLY A 17 15.46 -0.56 11.32
N VAL A 18 14.74 -1.01 10.27
CA VAL A 18 14.03 -0.12 9.33
C VAL A 18 12.63 -0.64 9.02
N GLU A 19 11.63 0.16 9.35
CA GLU A 19 10.24 -0.07 9.00
C GLU A 19 9.68 1.10 8.20
N VAL A 20 9.00 0.79 7.10
CA VAL A 20 8.44 1.77 6.19
C VAL A 20 7.02 1.36 5.80
N PHE A 21 6.12 2.34 5.79
CA PHE A 21 4.74 2.21 5.38
C PHE A 21 4.50 3.06 4.14
N ALA A 22 3.96 2.48 3.07
CA ALA A 22 3.50 3.23 1.92
C ALA A 22 1.97 3.31 1.96
N VAL A 23 1.46 4.50 1.67
CA VAL A 23 0.04 4.76 1.46
C VAL A 23 -0.12 5.32 0.06
N ILE A 24 -0.92 4.66 -0.76
CA ILE A 24 -1.33 5.17 -2.06
C ILE A 24 -2.83 5.37 -2.10
N ALA A 25 -3.29 6.38 -2.83
CA ALA A 25 -4.69 6.63 -3.13
C ALA A 25 -4.86 6.65 -4.66
N LEU A 26 -5.87 5.93 -5.13
CA LEU A 26 -6.18 5.79 -6.55
C LEU A 26 -7.62 6.21 -6.81
N SER A 27 -7.86 6.95 -7.90
CA SER A 27 -9.22 7.22 -8.34
C SER A 27 -9.92 5.93 -8.79
N ILE A 28 -11.18 5.75 -8.39
CA ILE A 28 -12.01 4.61 -8.81
C ILE A 28 -12.17 4.60 -10.34
N ASP A 29 -12.29 5.79 -10.94
CA ASP A 29 -12.47 5.96 -12.39
C ASP A 29 -11.23 5.57 -13.21
N SER A 30 -10.09 5.36 -12.54
CA SER A 30 -8.83 4.98 -13.19
C SER A 30 -8.59 3.46 -13.23
N GLN A 31 -9.57 2.67 -12.79
CA GLN A 31 -9.47 1.22 -12.72
C GLN A 31 -9.04 0.55 -14.04
N GLU A 32 -9.72 0.84 -15.15
CA GLU A 32 -9.41 0.27 -16.47
C GLU A 32 -7.99 0.63 -16.94
N LYS A 33 -7.52 1.82 -16.58
CA LYS A 33 -6.16 2.28 -16.92
C LYS A 33 -5.13 1.55 -16.06
N LEU A 34 -5.40 1.38 -14.77
CA LEU A 34 -4.46 0.75 -13.84
C LEU A 34 -4.30 -0.76 -14.10
N ILE A 35 -5.39 -1.47 -14.43
CA ILE A 35 -5.36 -2.91 -14.67
C ILE A 35 -4.37 -3.29 -15.80
N ARG A 36 -4.17 -2.42 -16.79
CA ARG A 36 -3.16 -2.62 -17.85
C ARG A 36 -1.72 -2.73 -17.32
N TYR A 37 -1.49 -2.35 -16.07
CA TYR A 37 -0.20 -2.42 -15.41
C TYR A 37 -0.07 -3.59 -14.43
N SER A 38 -1.09 -4.45 -14.28
CA SER A 38 -1.11 -5.53 -13.27
C SER A 38 0.12 -6.43 -13.35
N ASP A 39 0.55 -6.78 -14.56
CA ASP A 39 1.63 -7.75 -14.78
C ASP A 39 3.02 -7.15 -14.58
N PHE A 40 3.11 -5.81 -14.54
CA PHE A 40 4.36 -5.10 -14.27
C PHE A 40 4.69 -5.15 -12.78
N PHE A 41 3.69 -5.07 -11.90
CA PHE A 41 3.87 -4.98 -10.46
C PHE A 41 3.87 -6.36 -9.79
N LYS A 42 5.07 -6.88 -9.55
CA LYS A 42 5.36 -8.12 -8.83
C LYS A 42 5.73 -7.80 -7.39
N HIS A 43 5.42 -8.72 -6.48
CA HIS A 43 5.92 -8.65 -5.12
C HIS A 43 7.45 -8.73 -5.09
N LEU A 44 8.10 -7.71 -4.52
CA LEU A 44 9.56 -7.61 -4.49
C LEU A 44 10.21 -8.76 -3.74
N ARG A 45 9.54 -9.35 -2.74
CA ARG A 45 10.07 -10.50 -1.99
C ARG A 45 10.34 -11.72 -2.88
N ARG A 46 9.64 -11.85 -4.01
CA ARG A 46 9.80 -12.95 -4.97
C ARG A 46 10.93 -12.74 -5.98
N LEU A 47 11.56 -11.56 -5.99
CA LEU A 47 12.63 -11.22 -6.92
C LEU A 47 14.00 -11.41 -6.27
N GLY A 48 14.92 -12.05 -7.02
CA GLY A 48 16.33 -12.15 -6.67
C GLY A 48 17.02 -10.78 -6.58
N ARG A 49 18.18 -10.71 -5.92
CA ARG A 49 18.92 -9.45 -5.70
C ARG A 49 19.26 -8.73 -7.00
N PHE A 50 19.75 -9.46 -8.01
CA PHE A 50 20.06 -8.88 -9.32
C PHE A 50 18.80 -8.44 -10.08
N SER A 51 17.73 -9.25 -10.05
CA SER A 51 16.46 -8.88 -10.68
C SER A 51 15.89 -7.59 -10.09
N LYS A 52 16.03 -7.36 -8.78
CA LYS A 52 15.60 -6.11 -8.12
C LYS A 52 16.29 -4.86 -8.64
N ILE A 53 17.59 -4.95 -8.97
CA ILE A 53 18.37 -3.80 -9.46
C ILE A 53 17.81 -3.28 -10.79
N ILE A 54 17.38 -4.18 -11.67
CA ILE A 54 16.80 -3.83 -12.98
C ILE A 54 15.31 -3.47 -12.82
N TYR A 55 14.60 -4.25 -12.01
CA TYR A 55 13.16 -4.15 -11.85
C TYR A 55 12.71 -2.84 -11.17
N LEU A 56 13.36 -2.46 -10.05
CA LEU A 56 12.95 -1.31 -9.24
C LEU A 56 12.96 0.02 -10.01
N PRO A 57 14.05 0.39 -10.74
CA PRO A 57 14.05 1.62 -11.53
C PRO A 57 12.94 1.66 -12.58
N LYS A 58 12.66 0.53 -13.23
CA LYS A 58 11.57 0.43 -14.21
C LYS A 58 10.21 0.67 -13.55
N MET A 59 9.95 0.06 -12.40
CA MET A 59 8.69 0.23 -11.69
C MET A 59 8.49 1.66 -11.19
N LEU A 60 9.53 2.31 -10.67
CA LEU A 60 9.45 3.70 -10.24
C LEU A 60 9.14 4.65 -11.40
N ARG A 61 9.69 4.41 -12.59
CA ARG A 61 9.33 5.17 -13.80
C ARG A 61 7.84 5.00 -14.13
N ILE A 62 7.31 3.78 -14.05
CA ILE A 62 5.88 3.53 -14.27
C ILE A 62 5.05 4.24 -13.21
N ILE A 63 5.41 4.13 -11.92
CA ILE A 63 4.71 4.81 -10.82
C ILE A 63 4.69 6.32 -11.03
N LYS A 64 5.83 6.91 -11.43
CA LYS A 64 5.91 8.33 -11.78
C LYS A 64 4.93 8.70 -12.89
N GLN A 65 4.85 7.91 -13.97
CA GLN A 65 3.87 8.11 -15.04
C GLN A 65 2.42 7.98 -14.55
N LEU A 66 2.13 7.04 -13.65
CA LEU A 66 0.80 6.89 -13.06
C LEU A 66 0.40 8.10 -12.21
N VAL A 67 1.35 8.72 -11.51
CA VAL A 67 1.14 9.99 -10.78
C VAL A 67 0.90 11.15 -11.76
N GLU A 68 1.75 11.30 -12.78
CA GLU A 68 1.62 12.36 -13.80
C GLU A 68 0.28 12.29 -14.54
N ARG A 69 -0.22 11.08 -14.80
CA ARG A 69 -1.52 10.81 -15.42
C ARG A 69 -2.70 10.91 -14.46
N ARG A 70 -2.48 11.28 -13.20
CA ARG A 70 -3.50 11.36 -12.13
C ARG A 70 -4.26 10.06 -11.89
N ILE A 71 -3.63 8.91 -12.17
CA ILE A 71 -4.16 7.59 -11.79
C ILE A 71 -3.90 7.38 -10.30
N ILE A 72 -2.65 7.59 -9.87
CA ILE A 72 -2.29 7.73 -8.46
C ILE A 72 -2.51 9.19 -8.09
N ILE A 73 -3.52 9.45 -7.26
CA ILE A 73 -3.90 10.80 -6.81
C ILE A 73 -3.31 11.15 -5.44
N GLY A 74 -2.75 10.16 -4.75
CA GLY A 74 -2.01 10.35 -3.51
C GLY A 74 -0.96 9.26 -3.35
N LEU A 75 0.24 9.65 -2.95
CA LEU A 75 1.33 8.76 -2.61
C LEU A 75 2.08 9.39 -1.44
N LYS A 76 2.18 8.68 -0.33
CA LYS A 76 2.98 9.12 0.81
C LYS A 76 3.63 7.93 1.49
N VAL A 77 4.84 8.14 1.99
CA VAL A 77 5.62 7.13 2.70
C VAL A 77 5.89 7.63 4.12
N PHE A 78 5.85 6.71 5.07
CA PHE A 78 5.99 6.97 6.50
C PHE A 78 6.96 5.98 7.14
N THR A 79 7.61 6.39 8.21
CA THR A 79 8.41 5.50 9.09
C THR A 79 7.67 5.15 10.38
N ARG A 80 6.48 5.73 10.59
CA ARG A 80 5.62 5.52 11.75
C ARG A 80 4.23 5.13 11.30
N LEU A 81 3.68 4.05 11.86
CA LEU A 81 2.36 3.58 11.47
C LEU A 81 1.25 4.60 11.78
N ASN A 82 1.32 5.27 12.93
CA ASN A 82 0.28 6.22 13.37
C ASN A 82 0.02 7.29 12.32
N GLU A 83 1.09 7.86 11.77
CA GLU A 83 0.98 8.89 10.75
C GLU A 83 0.33 8.36 9.45
N ALA A 84 0.63 7.10 9.09
CA ALA A 84 0.01 6.45 7.94
C ALA A 84 -1.48 6.21 8.16
N VAL A 85 -1.89 5.68 9.31
CA VAL A 85 -3.31 5.40 9.60
C VAL A 85 -4.12 6.67 9.88
N GLU A 86 -3.54 7.68 10.49
CA GLU A 86 -4.15 9.01 10.70
C GLU A 86 -4.41 9.71 9.36
N LEU A 87 -3.48 9.60 8.41
CA LEU A 87 -3.67 10.11 7.05
C LEU A 87 -4.91 9.49 6.39
N VAL A 88 -5.10 8.18 6.54
CA VAL A 88 -6.23 7.45 5.97
C VAL A 88 -7.52 7.78 6.71
N HIS A 89 -7.47 7.81 8.04
CA HIS A 89 -8.61 8.15 8.88
C HIS A 89 -9.15 9.55 8.65
N SER A 90 -8.27 10.56 8.52
CA SER A 90 -8.68 11.94 8.23
C SER A 90 -9.38 12.10 6.87
N ARG A 91 -9.19 11.14 5.95
CA ARG A 91 -9.79 11.15 4.61
C ARG A 91 -10.88 10.10 4.40
N ARG A 92 -11.24 9.34 5.44
CA ARG A 92 -12.15 8.18 5.41
C ARG A 92 -13.48 8.43 4.69
N ALA A 93 -14.03 9.64 4.78
CA ALA A 93 -15.31 10.00 4.16
C ALA A 93 -15.31 9.83 2.63
N ASN A 94 -14.15 9.98 1.98
CA ASN A 94 -14.01 9.89 0.53
C ASN A 94 -13.47 8.53 0.05
N ILE A 95 -13.14 7.61 0.97
CA ILE A 95 -12.56 6.30 0.67
C ILE A 95 -13.67 5.27 0.51
N LEU A 96 -13.73 4.60 -0.64
CA LEU A 96 -14.63 3.48 -0.88
C LEU A 96 -14.07 2.17 -0.33
N ALA A 97 -12.80 1.89 -0.62
CA ALA A 97 -12.12 0.69 -0.17
C ALA A 97 -10.72 1.00 0.36
N CYS A 98 -10.32 0.31 1.42
CA CYS A 98 -8.96 0.34 1.97
C CYS A 98 -8.39 -1.07 1.97
N ILE A 99 -7.35 -1.28 1.16
CA ILE A 99 -6.55 -2.50 1.18
C ILE A 99 -5.42 -2.29 2.17
N VAL A 100 -5.20 -3.23 3.08
CA VAL A 100 -4.19 -3.09 4.12
C VAL A 100 -3.47 -4.41 4.37
N ASP A 101 -2.15 -4.37 4.54
CA ASP A 101 -1.40 -5.55 4.93
C ASP A 101 -1.84 -6.05 6.32
N ASN A 102 -1.87 -7.37 6.49
CA ASN A 102 -2.41 -7.99 7.69
C ASN A 102 -1.67 -7.57 8.96
N ASN A 103 -0.35 -7.32 8.88
CA ASN A 103 0.40 -6.92 10.05
C ASN A 103 0.06 -5.49 10.45
N THR A 104 -0.07 -4.56 9.50
CA THR A 104 -0.53 -3.20 9.76
C THR A 104 -1.95 -3.17 10.33
N TYR A 105 -2.86 -3.99 9.82
CA TYR A 105 -4.22 -4.08 10.35
C TYR A 105 -4.30 -4.67 11.77
N ASN A 106 -3.38 -5.56 12.11
CA ASN A 106 -3.30 -6.16 13.44
C ASN A 106 -2.39 -5.37 14.39
N TYR A 107 -1.69 -4.35 13.89
CA TYR A 107 -0.77 -3.55 14.69
C TYR A 107 -1.55 -2.73 15.72
N TYR A 108 -1.04 -2.71 16.96
CA TYR A 108 -1.67 -2.28 18.22
C TYR A 108 -2.63 -3.28 18.90
N THR A 109 -2.07 -4.42 19.32
CA THR A 109 -2.66 -5.24 20.38
C THR A 109 -2.26 -4.80 21.79
N THR A 110 -1.21 -3.97 21.95
CA THR A 110 -0.59 -3.68 23.26
C THR A 110 -0.98 -2.35 23.92
N ARG A 111 -1.65 -1.43 23.22
CA ARG A 111 -2.06 -0.11 23.77
C ARG A 111 -3.58 0.16 23.69
N GLY A 112 -4.40 -0.87 23.49
CA GLY A 112 -5.86 -0.77 23.47
C GLY A 112 -6.50 -0.12 22.23
N ILE A 113 -5.75 0.58 21.38
CA ILE A 113 -6.26 1.20 20.14
C ILE A 113 -5.87 0.34 18.95
N LYS A 114 -6.75 -0.56 18.49
CA LYS A 114 -6.49 -1.35 17.27
C LYS A 114 -6.51 -0.45 16.03
N SER A 115 -5.58 -0.63 15.09
CA SER A 115 -5.60 0.10 13.81
C SER A 115 -6.92 -0.11 13.05
N SER A 116 -7.62 -1.23 13.27
CA SER A 116 -9.00 -1.48 12.82
C SER A 116 -9.99 -0.35 13.16
N ASN A 117 -9.82 0.34 14.29
CA ASN A 117 -10.69 1.45 14.68
C ASN A 117 -10.54 2.65 13.74
N TYR A 118 -9.34 2.89 13.20
CA TYR A 118 -9.11 3.96 12.22
C TYR A 118 -9.84 3.70 10.91
N PHE A 119 -10.13 2.44 10.60
CA PHE A 119 -10.80 2.01 9.37
C PHE A 119 -12.31 1.78 9.53
N LYS A 120 -12.90 1.92 10.73
CA LYS A 120 -14.31 1.59 11.05
C LYS A 120 -15.37 2.24 10.14
N TYR A 121 -15.06 3.38 9.53
CA TYR A 121 -15.98 4.11 8.66
C TYR A 121 -15.65 4.01 7.17
N ILE A 122 -14.69 3.15 6.81
CA ILE A 122 -14.41 2.81 5.43
C ILE A 122 -15.31 1.62 5.06
N PRO A 123 -16.08 1.71 3.96
CA PRO A 123 -17.10 0.70 3.62
C PRO A 123 -16.54 -0.69 3.42
N LEU A 124 -15.38 -0.76 2.78
CA LEU A 124 -14.75 -1.99 2.38
C LEU A 124 -13.30 -1.96 2.85
N VAL A 125 -13.01 -2.68 3.93
CA VAL A 125 -11.64 -2.90 4.41
C VAL A 125 -11.27 -4.31 4.02
N ILE A 126 -10.17 -4.47 3.28
CA ILE A 126 -9.74 -5.77 2.76
C ILE A 126 -8.31 -6.00 3.17
N LEU A 127 -8.05 -7.15 3.77
CA LEU A 127 -6.71 -7.54 4.16
C LEU A 127 -5.96 -8.16 2.97
N GLU A 128 -4.64 -7.97 2.92
CA GLU A 128 -3.76 -8.56 1.89
C GLU A 128 -4.02 -10.07 1.70
N ASN A 129 -4.18 -10.82 2.78
CA ASN A 129 -4.41 -12.26 2.74
C ASN A 129 -5.72 -12.63 2.03
N GLU A 130 -6.76 -11.81 2.23
CA GLU A 130 -8.06 -11.99 1.59
C GLU A 130 -7.99 -11.67 0.10
N LEU A 131 -7.14 -10.71 -0.32
CA LEU A 131 -6.90 -10.47 -1.76
C LEU A 131 -6.09 -11.59 -2.43
N LYS A 132 -5.21 -12.27 -1.69
CA LYS A 132 -4.42 -13.39 -2.22
C LYS A 132 -5.26 -14.63 -2.47
N LYS A 133 -6.22 -14.90 -1.58
CA LYS A 133 -7.15 -16.04 -1.65
C LYS A 133 -8.56 -15.56 -1.35
N PRO A 134 -9.21 -14.89 -2.31
CA PRO A 134 -10.52 -14.30 -2.07
C PRO A 134 -11.61 -15.35 -1.98
N SER A 135 -12.51 -15.19 -1.01
CA SER A 135 -13.78 -15.93 -0.99
C SER A 135 -14.73 -15.39 -2.05
N GLU A 136 -15.70 -16.21 -2.45
CA GLU A 136 -16.80 -15.78 -3.34
C GLU A 136 -17.53 -14.55 -2.77
N GLU A 137 -17.80 -14.55 -1.46
CA GLU A 137 -18.44 -13.42 -0.78
C GLU A 137 -17.65 -12.12 -0.92
N LEU A 138 -16.31 -12.16 -0.81
CA LEU A 138 -15.48 -10.98 -1.00
C LEU A 138 -15.52 -10.49 -2.45
N ILE A 139 -15.46 -11.42 -3.41
CA ILE A 139 -15.54 -11.10 -4.84
C ILE A 139 -16.87 -10.38 -5.13
N ASP A 140 -17.98 -10.91 -4.63
CA ASP A 140 -19.30 -10.32 -4.81
C ASP A 140 -19.43 -8.96 -4.14
N LYS A 141 -18.84 -8.77 -2.96
CA LYS A 141 -18.81 -7.44 -2.29
C LYS A 141 -18.01 -6.43 -3.11
N VAL A 142 -16.85 -6.83 -3.63
CA VAL A 142 -15.98 -5.98 -4.47
C VAL A 142 -16.69 -5.59 -5.77
N HIS A 143 -17.33 -6.54 -6.45
CA HIS A 143 -18.09 -6.28 -7.67
C HIS A 143 -19.30 -5.38 -7.42
N ARG A 144 -20.07 -5.59 -6.34
CA ARG A 144 -21.17 -4.69 -5.95
C ARG A 144 -20.71 -3.27 -5.63
N ALA A 145 -19.46 -3.09 -5.23
CA ALA A 145 -18.84 -1.78 -5.04
C ALA A 145 -18.33 -1.14 -6.35
N GLY A 146 -18.50 -1.79 -7.52
CA GLY A 146 -17.99 -1.30 -8.81
C GLY A 146 -16.48 -1.46 -8.98
N LEU A 147 -15.85 -2.32 -8.18
CA LEU A 147 -14.41 -2.55 -8.17
C LEU A 147 -14.10 -3.96 -8.72
N THR A 148 -12.86 -4.18 -9.11
CA THR A 148 -12.36 -5.48 -9.59
C THR A 148 -11.22 -5.95 -8.70
N MET A 149 -11.10 -7.26 -8.54
CA MET A 149 -10.03 -7.83 -7.72
C MET A 149 -8.62 -7.55 -8.28
N VAL A 150 -8.49 -7.40 -9.59
CA VAL A 150 -7.21 -7.09 -10.24
C VAL A 150 -6.78 -5.66 -9.93
N PHE A 151 -7.72 -4.70 -9.92
CA PHE A 151 -7.45 -3.32 -9.54
C PHE A 151 -6.94 -3.21 -8.10
N LEU A 152 -7.61 -3.86 -7.15
CA LEU A 152 -7.23 -3.86 -5.74
C LEU A 152 -5.86 -4.52 -5.50
N ARG A 153 -5.60 -5.66 -6.18
CA ARG A 153 -4.30 -6.33 -6.12
C ARG A 153 -3.18 -5.48 -6.71
N THR A 154 -3.44 -4.81 -7.84
CA THR A 154 -2.47 -3.91 -8.48
C THR A 154 -2.15 -2.73 -7.57
N ALA A 155 -3.15 -2.14 -6.92
CA ALA A 155 -2.96 -1.09 -5.93
C ALA A 155 -2.04 -1.54 -4.78
N LEU A 156 -2.32 -2.70 -4.19
CA LEU A 156 -1.48 -3.25 -3.12
C LEU A 156 -0.04 -3.49 -3.59
N ASN A 157 0.15 -4.08 -4.77
CA ASN A 157 1.48 -4.35 -5.30
C ASN A 157 2.27 -3.06 -5.56
N ILE A 158 1.61 -1.97 -5.99
CA ILE A 158 2.26 -0.66 -6.12
C ILE A 158 2.72 -0.16 -4.74
N SER A 159 1.86 -0.28 -3.72
CA SER A 159 2.20 0.10 -2.35
C SER A 159 3.40 -0.70 -1.82
N ASP A 160 3.43 -2.04 -2.00
CA ASP A 160 4.57 -2.91 -1.67
C ASP A 160 5.85 -2.41 -2.33
N ASN A 161 5.76 -2.11 -3.63
CA ASN A 161 6.90 -1.65 -4.41
C ASN A 161 7.52 -0.36 -3.86
N ILE A 162 6.66 0.60 -3.48
CA ILE A 162 7.08 1.88 -2.89
C ILE A 162 7.68 1.66 -1.51
N ALA A 163 7.01 0.92 -0.63
CA ALA A 163 7.47 0.66 0.73
C ALA A 163 8.82 -0.05 0.73
N SER A 164 8.94 -1.09 -0.10
CA SER A 164 10.16 -1.89 -0.21
C SER A 164 11.31 -1.15 -0.89
N TYR A 165 11.04 -0.32 -1.90
CA TYR A 165 12.07 0.55 -2.48
C TYR A 165 12.60 1.54 -1.45
N THR A 166 11.71 2.25 -0.77
CA THR A 166 12.08 3.28 0.21
C THR A 166 12.83 2.68 1.38
N ARG A 167 12.40 1.51 1.88
CA ARG A 167 13.13 0.77 2.91
C ARG A 167 14.55 0.41 2.45
N ASN A 168 14.73 -0.06 1.21
CA ASN A 168 16.07 -0.37 0.69
C ASN A 168 16.95 0.87 0.58
N LEU A 169 16.37 2.03 0.26
CA LEU A 169 17.09 3.30 0.22
C LEU A 169 17.56 3.71 1.62
N PHE A 170 16.66 3.69 2.61
CA PHE A 170 17.03 3.97 4.02
C PHE A 170 18.06 2.97 4.54
N GLU A 171 17.92 1.68 4.23
CA GLU A 171 18.90 0.66 4.62
C GLU A 171 20.29 0.95 4.03
N LYS A 172 20.38 1.38 2.77
CA LYS A 172 21.65 1.78 2.16
C LYS A 172 22.27 2.98 2.88
N GLN A 173 21.48 4.03 3.09
CA GLN A 173 21.94 5.25 3.76
C GLN A 173 22.41 4.97 5.19
N LEU A 174 21.69 4.13 5.95
CA LEU A 174 22.08 3.75 7.31
C LEU A 174 23.39 2.96 7.37
N ARG A 175 23.69 2.15 6.34
CA ARG A 175 24.98 1.42 6.25
C ARG A 175 26.16 2.35 5.96
N GLU A 176 25.92 3.49 5.34
CA GLU A 176 26.96 4.50 5.06
C GLU A 176 27.30 5.34 6.30
N ILE A 177 26.46 5.30 7.33
CA ILE A 177 26.65 6.04 8.58
C ILE A 177 27.20 5.08 9.64
N PRO A 178 28.40 5.33 10.21
CA PRO A 178 28.91 4.56 11.34
C PRO A 178 27.90 4.52 12.48
N GLN A 179 27.38 3.33 12.79
CA GLN A 179 26.46 3.12 13.90
C GLN A 179 27.28 2.93 15.18
N ILE A 180 27.75 4.05 15.74
CA ILE A 180 28.57 4.04 16.95
C ILE A 180 27.66 4.26 18.15
N TRP A 181 27.72 3.34 19.10
CA TRP A 181 27.07 3.47 20.40
C TRP A 181 28.16 3.40 21.48
N ASN A 182 28.80 4.53 21.75
CA ASN A 182 29.77 4.64 22.83
C ASN A 182 29.00 4.74 24.15
N LEU A 183 28.99 3.66 24.92
CA LEU A 183 28.63 3.66 26.33
C LEU A 183 29.90 3.80 27.16
#